data_AF-A0A2D7PDJ5-F1
#
_entry.id   AF-A0A2D7PDJ5-F1
#
_cell.length_a   1.000
_cell.length_b   1.000
_cell.length_c   1.000
_cell.angle_alpha   90.00
_cell.angle_beta   90.00
_cell.angle_gamma   90.00
#
_symmetry.space_group_name_H-M   'P 1'
#
loop_
_entity.id
_entity.type
_entity.pdbx_description
1 polymer ?
#
loop_
_entity_poly.entity_id
_entity_poly.type
_entity_poly.pdbx_seq_one_letter_code
_entity_poly.pdbx_strand_id
1 'polypeptide(L)'
;MKNKLKYKKQIDSEQRGIKFGYRSGLEKTIAQQIRERGLQVQYETEKIMYSIPTSSHTYTPDFKIPTQRGFFYVESKGRMTLEDRKKHILIKTQFPEIDLRFVFSNSKQKLYKGSPTSYADWCVKHGFKYADKEIPEEWLSEK
;
A
#
# COMPACT_ATOMS: atom_id res chain seq x y z
N MET A 1 -29.55 23.47 56.33
CA MET A 1 -28.41 22.60 55.98
C MET A 1 -28.92 21.21 55.60
N LYS A 2 -28.74 20.81 54.34
CA LYS A 2 -28.29 19.48 53.85
C LYS A 2 -28.65 19.37 52.36
N ASN A 3 -27.63 19.67 51.58
CA ASN A 3 -27.58 19.69 50.13
C ASN A 3 -27.79 18.25 49.61
N LYS A 4 -28.95 17.92 49.05
CA LYS A 4 -29.16 16.64 48.34
C LYS A 4 -28.63 16.80 46.92
N LEU A 5 -27.33 16.58 46.75
CA LEU A 5 -26.70 16.46 45.44
C LEU A 5 -27.39 15.33 44.65
N LYS A 6 -28.06 15.72 43.57
CA LYS A 6 -28.58 14.81 42.55
C LYS A 6 -27.39 14.07 41.95
N TYR A 7 -27.22 12.79 42.28
CA TYR A 7 -26.34 11.91 41.53
C TYR A 7 -26.88 11.83 40.10
N LYS A 8 -26.27 12.62 39.20
CA LYS A 8 -26.45 12.46 37.75
C LYS A 8 -26.05 11.02 37.45
N LYS A 9 -27.04 10.23 37.02
CA LYS A 9 -26.87 8.91 36.42
C LYS A 9 -25.69 9.00 35.46
N GLN A 10 -24.56 8.39 35.83
CA GLN A 10 -23.42 8.28 34.94
C GLN A 10 -23.96 7.50 33.74
N ILE A 11 -24.05 8.18 32.60
CA ILE A 11 -24.61 7.61 31.39
C ILE A 11 -23.72 6.43 31.05
N ASP A 12 -24.25 5.25 31.32
CA ASP A 12 -23.60 4.01 30.99
C ASP A 12 -23.41 3.99 29.48
N SER A 13 -22.15 3.93 29.07
CA SER A 13 -21.71 4.05 27.67
C SER A 13 -22.12 2.85 26.80
N GLU A 14 -23.00 1.98 27.29
CA GLU A 14 -23.47 0.78 26.61
C GLU A 14 -24.37 1.04 25.38
N GLN A 15 -24.90 2.25 25.19
CA GLN A 15 -25.83 2.55 24.08
C GLN A 15 -25.21 3.26 22.87
N ARG A 16 -23.91 3.04 22.61
CA ARG A 16 -23.31 3.27 21.29
C ARG A 16 -22.34 2.13 20.98
N GLY A 17 -22.91 0.94 20.78
CA GLY A 17 -22.18 -0.17 20.18
C GLY A 17 -21.65 0.26 18.81
N ILE A 18 -20.37 0.64 18.78
CA ILE A 18 -19.52 0.75 17.58
C ILE A 18 -19.86 1.96 16.70
N LYS A 19 -18.89 2.82 16.39
CA LYS A 19 -18.26 2.59 15.08
C LYS A 19 -17.03 1.70 15.14
N PHE A 20 -16.38 1.58 16.31
CA PHE A 20 -15.30 0.62 16.58
C PHE A 20 -15.29 0.20 18.05
N GLY A 21 -15.79 -0.99 18.36
CA GLY A 21 -15.41 -1.64 19.61
C GLY A 21 -13.91 -1.94 19.58
N TYR A 22 -13.42 -2.66 20.60
CA TYR A 22 -12.14 -3.35 20.47
C TYR A 22 -12.05 -4.03 19.10
N ARG A 23 -10.94 -3.81 18.38
CA ARG A 23 -10.77 -4.28 17.00
C ARG A 23 -10.61 -5.79 16.92
N SER A 24 -10.42 -6.44 18.05
CA SER A 24 -10.32 -7.88 18.19
C SER A 24 -10.94 -8.37 19.50
N GLY A 25 -11.29 -9.66 19.55
CA GLY A 25 -11.73 -10.30 20.79
C GLY A 25 -10.68 -10.24 21.90
N LEU A 26 -9.40 -10.33 21.54
CA LEU A 26 -8.27 -10.21 22.47
C LEU A 26 -8.24 -8.85 23.16
N GLU A 27 -8.38 -7.77 22.39
CA GLU A 27 -8.41 -6.40 22.94
C GLU A 27 -9.56 -6.19 23.93
N LYS A 28 -10.73 -6.81 23.68
CA LYS A 28 -11.86 -6.79 24.62
C LYS A 28 -11.51 -7.48 25.93
N THR A 29 -10.90 -8.67 25.86
CA THR A 29 -10.46 -9.42 27.04
C THR A 29 -9.43 -8.65 27.85
N ILE A 30 -8.44 -8.02 27.20
CA ILE A 30 -7.41 -7.22 27.87
C ILE A 30 -8.03 -6.02 28.59
N ALA A 31 -8.96 -5.32 27.94
CA ALA A 31 -9.58 -4.19 28.59
C ALA A 31 -10.47 -4.58 29.78
N GLN A 32 -11.13 -5.74 29.71
CA GLN A 32 -11.81 -6.30 30.87
C GLN A 32 -10.83 -6.59 32.01
N GLN A 33 -9.70 -7.24 31.72
CA GLN A 33 -8.64 -7.50 32.70
C GLN A 33 -8.12 -6.21 33.36
N ILE A 34 -7.96 -5.11 32.60
CA ILE A 34 -7.55 -3.81 33.14
C ILE A 34 -8.63 -3.23 34.08
N ARG A 35 -9.91 -3.28 33.68
CA ARG A 35 -11.03 -2.83 34.53
C ARG A 35 -11.15 -3.65 35.80
N GLU A 36 -10.99 -4.97 35.72
CA GLU A 36 -11.04 -5.89 36.86
C GLU A 36 -9.95 -5.60 37.91
N ARG A 37 -8.83 -4.99 37.48
CA ARG A 37 -7.79 -4.49 38.37
C ARG A 37 -8.04 -3.08 38.91
N GLY A 38 -9.21 -2.50 38.64
CA GLY A 38 -9.58 -1.15 39.05
C GLY A 38 -8.85 -0.03 38.29
N LEU A 39 -8.19 -0.35 37.17
CA LEU A 39 -7.45 0.61 36.37
C LEU A 39 -8.34 1.22 35.28
N GLN A 40 -8.10 2.50 34.97
CA GLN A 40 -8.78 3.16 33.86
C GLN A 40 -8.27 2.62 32.51
N VAL A 41 -9.19 2.16 31.66
CA VAL A 41 -8.85 1.75 30.29
C VAL A 41 -8.70 2.99 29.41
N GLN A 42 -7.50 3.18 28.85
CA GLN A 42 -7.22 4.14 27.79
C GLN A 42 -6.88 3.34 26.52
N TYR A 43 -7.72 3.41 25.49
CA TYR A 43 -7.60 2.63 24.27
C TYR A 43 -7.45 3.55 23.07
N GLU A 44 -6.34 3.40 22.33
CA GLU A 44 -5.98 4.21 21.14
C GLU A 44 -6.05 5.75 21.34
N THR A 45 -5.73 6.23 22.55
CA THR A 45 -5.80 7.66 22.88
C THR A 45 -4.59 8.46 22.38
N GLU A 46 -3.42 7.82 22.36
CA GLU A 46 -2.14 8.47 22.02
C GLU A 46 -1.59 7.97 20.68
N LYS A 47 -0.85 8.84 19.99
CA LYS A 47 -0.09 8.48 18.78
C LYS A 47 1.39 8.72 19.03
N ILE A 48 2.20 7.68 18.86
CA ILE A 48 3.66 7.78 18.95
C ILE A 48 4.19 7.91 17.52
N MET A 49 4.88 9.02 17.24
CA MET A 49 5.54 9.23 15.96
C MET A 49 6.88 8.50 15.94
N TYR A 50 7.20 7.85 14.81
CA TYR A 50 8.49 7.23 14.56
C TYR A 50 8.86 7.37 13.08
N SER A 51 10.15 7.32 12.77
CA SER A 51 10.66 7.29 11.40
C SER A 51 11.20 5.90 11.06
N ILE A 52 11.09 5.53 9.79
CA ILE A 52 11.75 4.34 9.25
C ILE A 52 13.04 4.83 8.59
N PRO A 53 14.22 4.34 9.00
CA PRO A 53 15.48 4.77 8.40
C PRO A 53 15.56 4.38 6.93
N THR A 54 16.33 5.16 6.16
CA THR A 54 16.61 4.85 4.76
C THR A 54 17.32 3.50 4.65
N SER A 55 16.90 2.70 3.67
CA SER A 55 17.56 1.43 3.33
C SER A 55 17.86 1.39 1.84
N SER A 56 18.99 0.77 1.48
CA SER A 56 19.42 0.59 0.10
C SER A 56 18.90 -0.74 -0.45
N HIS A 57 18.42 -0.71 -1.70
CA HIS A 57 17.88 -1.88 -2.39
C HIS A 57 18.42 -1.90 -3.82
N THR A 58 18.60 -3.10 -4.36
CA THR A 58 19.02 -3.30 -5.75
C THR A 58 17.87 -3.87 -6.56
N TYR A 59 17.70 -3.36 -7.78
CA TYR A 59 16.73 -3.86 -8.74
C TYR A 59 17.45 -4.49 -9.93
N THR A 60 17.06 -5.71 -10.28
CA THR A 60 17.54 -6.43 -11.46
C THR A 60 16.36 -6.59 -12.41
N PRO A 61 16.33 -5.88 -13.55
CA PRO A 61 15.33 -6.12 -14.59
C PRO A 61 15.54 -7.48 -15.24
N ASP A 62 14.46 -8.08 -15.76
CA ASP A 62 14.53 -9.42 -16.37
C ASP A 62 15.40 -9.43 -17.63
N PHE A 63 15.28 -8.40 -18.48
CA PHE A 63 16.01 -8.33 -19.74
C PHE A 63 16.61 -6.94 -19.98
N LYS A 64 17.76 -6.94 -20.65
CA LYS A 64 18.42 -5.75 -21.19
C LYS A 64 18.48 -5.91 -22.71
N ILE A 65 17.80 -5.02 -23.43
CA ILE A 65 17.68 -5.09 -24.89
C ILE A 65 18.56 -4.00 -25.50
N PRO A 66 19.62 -4.36 -26.26
CA PRO A 66 20.44 -3.39 -26.96
C PRO A 66 19.69 -2.80 -28.16
N THR A 67 19.92 -1.52 -28.42
CA THR A 67 19.44 -0.76 -29.59
C THR A 67 20.64 -0.07 -30.26
N GLN A 68 20.47 0.57 -31.42
CA GLN A 68 21.61 1.25 -32.06
C GLN A 68 22.07 2.47 -31.26
N ARG A 69 21.18 3.07 -30.47
CA ARG A 69 21.44 4.24 -29.62
C ARG A 69 21.71 3.93 -28.15
N GLY A 70 21.69 2.67 -27.73
CA GLY A 70 21.92 2.29 -26.34
C GLY A 70 21.24 0.99 -25.96
N PHE A 71 20.39 1.04 -24.94
CA PHE A 71 19.59 -0.10 -24.51
C PHE A 71 18.37 0.36 -23.73
N PHE A 72 17.37 -0.51 -23.64
CA PHE A 72 16.29 -0.38 -22.67
C PHE A 72 16.14 -1.68 -21.88
N TYR A 73 15.41 -1.62 -20.77
CA TYR A 73 15.13 -2.75 -19.92
C TYR A 73 13.68 -3.19 -20.07
N VAL A 74 13.46 -4.50 -19.96
CA VAL A 74 12.13 -5.09 -19.92
C VAL A 74 11.97 -5.88 -18.62
N GLU A 75 10.87 -5.61 -17.92
CA GLU A 75 10.35 -6.45 -16.84
C GLU A 75 9.13 -7.22 -17.35
N SER A 76 9.20 -8.54 -17.32
CA SER A 76 8.05 -9.40 -17.53
C SER A 76 7.22 -9.48 -16.24
N LYS A 77 5.89 -9.35 -16.32
CA LYS A 77 5.07 -9.33 -15.10
C LYS A 77 3.73 -10.04 -15.26
N GLY A 78 3.52 -11.08 -14.47
CA GLY A 78 2.22 -11.72 -14.32
C GLY A 78 1.31 -10.97 -13.34
N ARG A 79 1.81 -10.72 -12.13
CA ARG A 79 1.09 -10.01 -11.06
C ARG A 79 1.88 -8.78 -10.66
N MET A 80 1.22 -7.63 -10.60
CA MET A 80 1.83 -6.37 -10.17
C MET A 80 1.29 -5.93 -8.81
N THR A 81 2.07 -6.12 -7.74
CA THR A 81 1.65 -5.81 -6.37
C THR A 81 1.75 -4.31 -6.05
N LEU A 82 1.33 -3.91 -4.85
CA LEU A 82 1.51 -2.52 -4.40
C LEU A 82 2.98 -2.18 -4.22
N GLU A 83 3.76 -3.13 -3.70
CA GLU A 83 5.19 -3.04 -3.47
C GLU A 83 5.94 -2.88 -4.79
N ASP A 84 5.60 -3.68 -5.82
CA ASP A 84 6.16 -3.53 -7.16
C ASP A 84 5.94 -2.12 -7.70
N ARG A 85 4.71 -1.59 -7.59
CA ARG A 85 4.39 -0.26 -8.11
C ARG A 85 5.18 0.83 -7.40
N LYS A 86 5.27 0.76 -6.08
CA LYS A 86 6.08 1.68 -5.27
C LYS A 86 7.54 1.61 -5.68
N LYS A 87 8.10 0.40 -5.83
CA LYS A 87 9.47 0.15 -6.25
C LYS A 87 9.77 0.81 -7.61
N HIS A 88 8.96 0.56 -8.62
CA HIS A 88 9.22 1.10 -9.97
C HIS A 88 9.02 2.61 -10.06
N ILE A 89 8.09 3.19 -9.30
CA ILE A 89 7.99 4.65 -9.17
C ILE A 89 9.27 5.23 -8.55
N LEU A 90 9.79 4.61 -7.49
CA LEU A 90 11.03 5.07 -6.84
C LEU A 90 12.22 4.98 -7.78
N ILE A 91 12.38 3.86 -8.50
CA ILE A 91 13.44 3.68 -9.50
C ILE A 91 13.36 4.79 -10.56
N LYS A 92 12.18 5.01 -11.14
CA LYS A 92 11.99 6.06 -12.14
C LYS A 92 12.25 7.48 -11.61
N THR A 93 11.90 7.72 -10.34
CA THR A 93 12.12 9.03 -9.71
C THR A 93 13.61 9.27 -9.43
N GLN A 94 14.34 8.23 -9.03
CA GLN A 94 15.76 8.31 -8.68
C GLN A 94 16.69 8.20 -9.90
N PHE A 95 16.25 7.49 -10.95
CA PHE A 95 17.01 7.21 -12.17
C PHE A 95 16.12 7.44 -13.41
N PRO A 96 15.73 8.70 -13.69
CA PRO A 96 14.82 9.05 -14.78
C PRO A 96 15.37 8.71 -16.18
N GLU A 97 16.68 8.50 -16.32
CA GLU A 97 17.36 8.11 -17.54
C GLU A 97 17.17 6.63 -17.92
N ILE A 98 16.71 5.80 -16.99
CA ILE A 98 16.46 4.38 -17.24
C ILE A 98 15.18 4.22 -18.07
N ASP A 99 15.31 3.74 -19.31
CA ASP A 99 14.19 3.29 -20.12
C ASP A 99 13.76 1.89 -19.66
N LEU A 100 12.79 1.83 -18.75
CA LEU A 100 12.20 0.60 -18.26
C LEU A 100 10.79 0.42 -18.82
N ARG A 101 10.55 -0.75 -19.42
CA ARG A 101 9.28 -1.13 -20.04
C ARG A 101 8.74 -2.42 -19.44
N PHE A 102 7.43 -2.63 -19.54
CA PHE A 102 6.78 -3.82 -19.00
C PHE A 102 6.18 -4.71 -20.09
N VAL A 103 6.34 -6.02 -19.97
CA VAL A 103 5.56 -6.99 -20.75
C VAL A 103 4.69 -7.78 -19.79
N PHE A 104 3.39 -7.56 -19.83
CA PHE A 104 2.45 -8.21 -18.92
C PHE A 104 1.91 -9.51 -19.51
N SER A 105 1.52 -10.46 -18.66
CA SER A 105 0.68 -11.58 -19.15
C SER A 105 -0.71 -11.09 -19.58
N ASN A 106 -1.24 -10.08 -18.90
CA ASN A 106 -2.47 -9.36 -19.24
C ASN A 106 -2.53 -7.99 -18.53
N SER A 107 -2.25 -6.93 -19.26
CA SER A 107 -2.22 -5.53 -18.80
C SER A 107 -3.61 -5.01 -18.38
N LYS A 108 -4.70 -5.66 -18.80
CA LYS A 108 -6.08 -5.33 -18.40
C LYS A 108 -6.40 -5.79 -16.99
N GLN A 109 -5.54 -6.59 -16.35
CA GLN A 109 -5.71 -6.99 -14.95
C GLN A 109 -5.80 -5.77 -14.04
N LYS A 110 -6.69 -5.86 -13.04
CA LYS A 110 -6.92 -4.78 -12.07
C LYS A 110 -5.87 -4.79 -10.97
N LEU A 111 -5.50 -3.61 -10.47
CA LEU A 111 -4.48 -3.43 -9.41
C LEU A 111 -4.76 -4.28 -8.16
N TYR A 112 -6.04 -4.48 -7.87
CA TYR A 112 -6.58 -5.35 -6.83
C TYR A 112 -8.04 -5.68 -7.18
N LYS A 113 -8.64 -6.65 -6.48
CA LYS A 113 -10.04 -7.04 -6.70
C LYS A 113 -10.98 -5.84 -6.50
N GLY A 114 -11.72 -5.48 -7.55
CA GLY A 114 -12.64 -4.34 -7.54
C GLY A 114 -12.01 -2.98 -7.90
N SER A 115 -10.70 -2.91 -8.16
CA SER A 115 -10.07 -1.66 -8.62
C SER A 115 -10.63 -1.25 -9.99
N PRO A 116 -11.00 0.02 -10.19
CA PRO A 116 -11.34 0.53 -11.53
C PRO A 116 -10.08 0.62 -12.41
N THR A 117 -8.90 0.81 -11.81
CA THR A 117 -7.61 0.95 -12.48
C THR A 117 -6.98 -0.40 -12.80
N SER A 118 -6.54 -0.57 -14.05
CA SER A 118 -5.76 -1.70 -14.56
C SER A 118 -4.24 -1.48 -14.48
N TYR A 119 -3.46 -2.49 -14.84
CA TYR A 119 -2.01 -2.38 -14.94
C TYR A 119 -1.62 -1.41 -16.05
N ALA A 120 -2.28 -1.51 -17.21
CA ALA A 120 -2.18 -0.57 -18.32
C ALA A 120 -2.44 0.89 -17.88
N ASP A 121 -3.56 1.14 -17.19
CA ASP A 121 -3.91 2.48 -16.71
C ASP A 121 -2.84 3.05 -15.78
N TRP A 122 -2.26 2.19 -14.93
CA TRP A 122 -1.17 2.58 -14.04
C TRP A 122 0.11 2.92 -14.83
N CYS A 123 0.49 2.11 -15.81
CA CYS A 123 1.63 2.40 -16.68
C CYS A 123 1.46 3.72 -17.41
N VAL A 124 0.29 3.98 -18.02
CA VAL A 124 -0.01 5.25 -18.69
C VAL A 124 0.09 6.43 -17.73
N LYS A 125 -0.54 6.33 -16.55
CA LYS A 125 -0.51 7.38 -15.51
C LYS A 125 0.92 7.74 -15.07
N HIS A 126 1.80 6.75 -15.00
CA HIS A 126 3.17 6.92 -14.51
C HIS A 126 4.21 6.99 -15.65
N GLY A 127 3.78 7.00 -16.91
CA GLY A 127 4.64 7.12 -18.09
C GLY A 127 5.56 5.93 -18.34
N PHE A 128 5.11 4.70 -18.09
CA PHE A 128 5.81 3.48 -18.48
C PHE A 128 5.25 2.94 -19.80
N LYS A 129 6.13 2.60 -20.74
CA LYS A 129 5.75 1.80 -21.92
C LYS A 129 5.41 0.38 -21.46
N TYR A 130 4.37 -0.21 -22.05
CA TYR A 130 3.98 -1.58 -21.74
C TYR A 130 3.45 -2.31 -22.98
N ALA A 131 3.49 -3.64 -22.94
CA ALA A 131 2.92 -4.54 -23.92
C ALA A 131 2.33 -5.78 -23.22
N ASP A 132 1.66 -6.64 -24.00
CA ASP A 132 1.09 -7.90 -23.52
C ASP A 132 1.75 -9.10 -24.21
N LYS A 133 2.08 -10.12 -23.42
CA LYS A 133 2.62 -11.44 -23.77
C LYS A 133 4.01 -11.47 -24.38
N GLU A 134 4.35 -10.54 -25.26
CA GLU A 134 5.62 -10.48 -25.97
C GLU A 134 6.15 -9.05 -26.09
N ILE A 135 7.45 -8.92 -26.36
CA ILE A 135 8.07 -7.63 -26.68
C ILE A 135 7.65 -7.26 -28.10
N PRO A 136 7.01 -6.10 -28.32
CA PRO A 136 6.60 -5.69 -29.65
C PRO A 136 7.78 -5.47 -30.59
N GLU A 137 7.61 -5.80 -31.86
CA GLU A 137 8.64 -5.62 -32.89
C GLU A 137 9.07 -4.16 -33.00
N GLU A 138 8.17 -3.20 -32.79
CA GLU A 138 8.52 -1.77 -32.80
C GLU A 138 9.50 -1.38 -31.70
N TRP A 139 9.59 -2.13 -30.59
CA TRP A 139 10.62 -1.90 -29.55
C TRP A 139 11.94 -2.54 -29.94
N LEU A 140 11.92 -3.72 -30.55
CA LEU A 140 13.12 -4.44 -30.98
C LEU A 140 13.78 -3.76 -32.19
N SER A 141 12.98 -3.12 -33.03
CA SER A 141 13.40 -2.38 -34.22
C SER A 141 13.75 -0.91 -33.94
N GLU A 142 13.67 -0.46 -32.68
CA GLU A 142 13.97 0.93 -32.30
C GLU A 142 15.47 1.19 -32.53
N LYS A 143 15.77 2.15 -33.41
CA LYS A 143 17.14 2.52 -33.79
C LYS A 143 17.80 3.37 -32.71
#